data_AF-A0A661JQ35-F1
#
_entry.id   AF-A0A661JQ35-F1
#
_cell.length_a   1.000
_cell.length_b   1.000
_cell.length_c   1.000
_cell.angle_alpha   90.00
_cell.angle_beta   90.00
_cell.angle_gamma   90.00
#
_symmetry.space_group_name_H-M   'P 1'
#
loop_
_entity.id
_entity.type
_entity.pdbx_description
1 polymer ?
#
loop_
_entity_poly.entity_id
_entity_poly.type
_entity_poly.pdbx_seq_one_letter_code
_entity_poly.pdbx_strand_id
1 'polypeptide(L)' 'MDLSLVEKAATLLVQSKYAVALTGAGISTESGIPDFRSPGGIWERYDPTVFY' A
#
# COMPACT_ATOMS: atom_id res chain seq x y z
N MET A 1 4.03 -15.03 -8.79
CA MET A 1 3.93 -13.61 -9.15
C MET A 1 4.09 -13.53 -10.66
N ASP A 2 3.10 -12.97 -11.35
CA ASP A 2 3.18 -12.80 -12.80
C ASP A 2 4.03 -11.56 -13.12
N LEU A 3 5.27 -11.80 -13.58
CA LEU A 3 6.22 -10.74 -13.87
C LEU A 3 5.79 -9.89 -15.08
N SER A 4 4.94 -10.43 -15.96
CA SER A 4 4.47 -9.70 -17.16
C SER A 4 3.64 -8.47 -16.78
N LEU A 5 2.91 -8.51 -15.65
CA LEU A 5 2.12 -7.38 -15.17
C LEU A 5 3.01 -6.26 -14.61
N VAL A 6 4.12 -6.62 -13.95
CA VAL A 6 5.09 -5.64 -13.45
C VAL A 6 5.78 -4.92 -14.60
N GLU A 7 6.22 -5.66 -15.62
CA GLU A 7 6.82 -5.10 -16.83
C GLU A 7 5.86 -4.15 -17.57
N LYS A 8 4.58 -4.54 -17.66
CA LYS A 8 3.53 -3.72 -18.25
C LYS A 8 3.31 -2.43 -17.45
N ALA A 9 3.23 -2.51 -16.12
CA ALA A 9 3.08 -1.35 -15.26
C ALA A 9 4.27 -0.39 -15.37
N ALA A 10 5.50 -0.92 -15.37
CA ALA A 10 6.72 -0.13 -15.55
C ALA A 10 6.73 0.61 -16.89
N THR A 11 6.35 -0.07 -17.98
CA THR A 11 6.25 0.55 -19.31
C THR A 11 5.25 1.71 -19.32
N LEU A 12 4.06 1.51 -18.75
CA LEU A 12 3.02 2.56 -18.65
C LEU A 12 3.48 3.75 -17.81
N LEU A 13 4.21 3.50 -16.71
CA LEU A 13 4.76 4.56 -15.86
C LEU A 13 5.82 5.38 -16.59
N VAL A 14 6.77 4.74 -17.28
CA VAL A 14 7.84 5.42 -18.03
C VAL A 14 7.29 6.25 -19.19
N GLN A 15 6.22 5.78 -19.84
CA GLN A 15 5.60 6.50 -20.97
C GLN A 15 4.64 7.62 -20.53
N SER A 16 4.26 7.68 -19.26
CA SER A 16 3.30 8.67 -18.77
C SER A 16 3.93 10.05 -18.71
N LYS A 17 3.20 11.07 -19.20
CA LYS A 17 3.58 12.48 -19.01
C LYS A 17 3.22 12.99 -17.61
N TYR A 18 2.23 12.39 -16.96
CA TYR A 18 1.70 12.80 -15.67
C TYR A 18 1.26 11.57 -14.86
N ALA A 19 2.23 10.84 -14.31
CA ALA A 19 1.94 9.69 -13.45
C ALA A 19 1.49 10.15 -12.06
N VAL A 20 0.46 9.52 -11.52
CA VAL A 20 -0.03 9.72 -10.15
C VAL A 20 -0.14 8.37 -9.47
N ALA A 21 0.39 8.26 -8.25
CA ALA A 21 0.25 7.09 -7.40
C ALA A 21 -0.69 7.42 -6.24
N LEU A 22 -1.79 6.68 -6.13
CA LEU A 22 -2.62 6.68 -4.94
C LEU A 22 -2.09 5.58 -4.00
N THR A 23 -1.64 5.96 -2.82
CA THR A 23 -1.06 5.05 -1.84
C THR A 23 -1.90 4.99 -0.58
N GLY A 24 -1.77 3.89 0.17
CA GLY A 24 -2.32 3.75 1.51
C GLY A 24 -1.21 3.39 2.51
N ALA A 25 -1.56 3.20 3.78
CA ALA A 25 -0.60 2.91 4.85
C ALA A 25 0.32 1.70 4.57
N GLY A 26 -0.13 0.73 3.77
CA GLY A 26 0.66 -0.43 3.39
C GLY A 26 2.01 -0.12 2.73
N ILE A 27 2.15 1.05 2.07
CA ILE A 27 3.43 1.45 1.47
C ILE A 27 4.53 1.69 2.51
N SER A 28 4.17 1.92 3.77
CA SER A 28 5.09 2.18 4.88
C SER A 28 5.34 0.96 5.77
N THR A 29 4.63 -0.15 5.55
CA THR A 29 4.74 -1.36 6.38
C THR A 29 6.15 -1.96 6.33
N GLU A 30 6.77 -1.99 5.15
CA GLU A 30 8.17 -2.45 5.00
C GLU A 30 9.19 -1.49 5.64
N SER A 31 8.80 -0.26 5.97
CA SER A 31 9.60 0.68 6.75
C SER A 31 9.41 0.53 8.27
N GLY A 32 8.66 -0.48 8.72
CA GLY A 32 8.38 -0.75 10.13
C GLY A 32 7.22 0.06 10.72
N ILE A 33 6.50 0.84 9.90
CA ILE A 33 5.30 1.55 10.34
C ILE A 33 4.11 0.62 10.14
N PRO A 34 3.47 0.12 11.23
CA PRO A 34 2.35 -0.80 11.09
C PRO A 34 1.19 -0.09 10.39
N ASP A 35 0.55 -0.78 9.44
CA ASP A 35 -0.72 -0.32 8.92
C ASP A 35 -1.86 -0.66 9.90
N PHE A 36 -3.09 -0.30 9.53
CA PHE A 36 -4.24 -0.53 10.38
C PHE A 36 -4.81 -1.95 10.30
N ARG A 37 -4.68 -2.64 9.15
CA ARG A 37 -5.57 -3.73 8.73
C ARG A 37 -4.89 -5.06 8.45
N SER A 38 -3.61 -5.07 8.11
CA SER A 38 -2.85 -6.28 7.84
C SER A 38 -2.66 -7.10 9.13
N PRO A 39 -2.28 -8.39 9.03
CA PRO A 39 -1.94 -9.19 10.20
C PRO A 39 -0.88 -8.49 11.08
N GLY A 40 -1.14 -8.38 12.37
CA GLY A 40 -0.31 -7.60 13.31
C GLY A 40 -0.51 -6.08 13.25
N GLY A 41 -1.46 -5.61 12.44
CA GLY A 41 -1.82 -4.20 12.28
C GLY A 41 -2.46 -3.60 13.53
N ILE A 42 -2.60 -2.28 13.55
CA ILE A 42 -3.01 -1.52 14.74
C ILE A 42 -4.39 -1.98 15.26
N TRP A 43 -5.33 -2.32 14.39
CA TRP A 43 -6.69 -2.69 14.81
C TRP A 43 -6.83 -4.08 15.44
N GLU A 44 -5.81 -4.94 15.32
CA GLU A 44 -5.77 -6.18 16.12
C GLU A 44 -5.47 -5.90 17.60
N ARG A 45 -4.86 -4.74 17.91
CA ARG A 45 -4.48 -4.34 19.26
C ARG A 45 -5.41 -3.30 19.88
N TYR A 46 -6.05 -2.49 19.04
CA TYR A 46 -6.88 -1.38 19.47
C TYR A 46 -8.19 -1.37 18.67
N ASP A 47 -9.32 -1.45 19.36
CA ASP A 47 -10.64 -1.37 18.74
C ASP A 47 -10.84 0.03 18.14
N PRO A 48 -11.03 0.17 16.81
CA PRO A 48 -11.20 1.48 16.17
C PRO A 48 -12.52 2.16 16.53
N THR A 49 -13.49 1.43 17.10
CA THR A 49 -14.82 1.97 17.44
C THR A 49 -14.81 2.84 18.70
N VAL A 50 -13.75 2.76 19.52
CA VAL A 50 -13.64 3.55 20.77
C VAL A 50 -13.49 5.07 20.55
N PHE A 51 -13.27 5.49 19.31
CA PHE A 51 -13.13 6.89 18.91
C PHE A 51 -14.39 7.48 18.26
N TYR A 52 -15.50 6.74 18.25
CA TYR A 52 -16.78 7.13 17.66
C TYR A 52 -17.93 7.08 18.67
#